data_AF-A0A2I0U3L8-F1
#
_entry.id   AF-A0A2I0U3L8-F1
#
_cell.length_a   1.000
_cell.length_b   1.000
_cell.length_c   1.000
_cell.angle_alpha   90.00
_cell.angle_beta   90.00
_cell.angle_gamma   90.00
#
_symmetry.space_group_name_H-M   'P 1'
#
loop_
_entity.id
_entity.type
_entity.pdbx_description
1 polymer ?
#
loop_
_entity_poly.entity_id
_entity_poly.type
_entity_poly.pdbx_seq_one_letter_code
_entity_poly.pdbx_strand_id
1 'polypeptide(L)'
;MHDQNPEVKELIWRQYEAATFAREQGFETEDIKEIARKTQALPKVNTKRQRIVVFTQGKDDTVMATENEVTTFPVLVSDQSEIVDTNGAGDAFVGGFLSQLVYDRPMTECIRAGHYAASVIIKRSGCTFPEKPDFH
;
A
#
# COMPACT_ATOMS: atom_id res chain seq x y z
N MET A 1 -23.69 -0.71 -3.77
CA MET A 1 -22.88 -1.08 -4.96
C MET A 1 -22.35 -2.49 -4.76
N HIS A 2 -22.11 -3.25 -5.84
CA HIS A 2 -21.41 -4.54 -5.77
C HIS A 2 -19.89 -4.29 -5.74
N ASP A 3 -19.18 -4.98 -4.84
CA ASP A 3 -17.72 -5.04 -4.82
C ASP A 3 -17.21 -5.57 -6.16
N GLN A 4 -16.43 -4.75 -6.87
CA GLN A 4 -15.85 -5.09 -8.17
C GLN A 4 -14.58 -5.96 -8.05
N ASN A 5 -14.09 -6.19 -6.83
CA ASN A 5 -12.85 -6.92 -6.54
C ASN A 5 -13.07 -8.17 -5.65
N PRO A 6 -14.05 -9.05 -5.95
CA PRO A 6 -14.38 -10.19 -5.10
C PRO A 6 -13.34 -11.32 -5.13
N GLU A 7 -12.43 -11.29 -6.11
CA GLU A 7 -11.35 -12.28 -6.26
C GLU A 7 -9.99 -11.77 -5.76
N VAL A 8 -9.84 -10.45 -5.61
CA VAL A 8 -8.56 -9.81 -5.30
C VAL A 8 -8.12 -10.16 -3.88
N LYS A 9 -6.86 -10.60 -3.77
CA LYS A 9 -6.23 -10.96 -2.49
C LYS A 9 -5.57 -9.74 -1.84
N GLU A 10 -4.70 -9.03 -2.56
CA GLU A 10 -4.05 -7.80 -2.11
C GLU A 10 -4.62 -6.58 -2.84
N LEU A 11 -5.18 -5.62 -2.11
CA LEU A 11 -5.57 -4.30 -2.64
C LEU A 11 -4.60 -3.25 -2.13
N ILE A 12 -3.90 -2.56 -3.04
CA ILE A 12 -2.97 -1.48 -2.71
C ILE A 12 -3.47 -0.19 -3.36
N TRP A 13 -3.84 0.80 -2.55
CA TRP A 13 -4.36 2.08 -3.02
C TRP A 13 -3.70 3.27 -2.32
N ARG A 14 -3.81 4.44 -2.94
CA ARG A 14 -3.48 5.73 -2.31
C ARG A 14 -4.66 6.22 -1.45
N GLN A 15 -4.38 7.06 -0.45
CA GLN A 15 -5.41 7.58 0.46
C GLN A 15 -6.63 8.20 -0.25
N TYR A 16 -6.44 8.91 -1.37
CA TYR A 16 -7.54 9.58 -2.07
C TYR A 16 -8.39 8.58 -2.87
N GLU A 17 -7.79 7.50 -3.36
CA GLU A 17 -8.47 6.38 -4.02
C GLU A 17 -9.32 5.64 -2.97
N ALA A 18 -8.74 5.37 -1.80
CA ALA A 18 -9.45 4.77 -0.67
C ALA A 18 -10.62 5.63 -0.17
N ALA A 19 -10.42 6.94 -0.03
CA ALA A 19 -11.49 7.88 0.37
C ALA A 19 -12.61 7.96 -0.68
N THR A 20 -12.26 7.94 -1.97
CA THR A 20 -13.26 7.91 -3.05
C THR A 20 -14.02 6.59 -3.03
N PHE A 21 -13.33 5.47 -2.90
CA PHE A 21 -13.96 4.16 -2.78
C PHE A 21 -14.91 4.08 -1.58
N ALA A 22 -14.50 4.58 -0.42
CA ALA A 22 -15.34 4.62 0.78
C ALA A 22 -16.64 5.38 0.57
N ARG A 23 -16.59 6.53 -0.14
CA ARG A 23 -17.78 7.31 -0.49
C ARG A 23 -18.71 6.54 -1.43
N GLU A 24 -18.17 5.94 -2.48
CA GLU A 24 -18.95 5.16 -3.45
C GLU A 24 -19.57 3.89 -2.84
N GLN A 25 -18.88 3.28 -1.85
CA GLN A 25 -19.42 2.14 -1.10
C GLN A 25 -20.37 2.54 0.04
N GLY A 26 -20.51 3.83 0.35
CA GLY A 26 -21.34 4.30 1.45
C GLY A 26 -20.82 3.89 2.83
N PHE A 27 -19.50 3.92 3.04
CA PHE A 27 -18.90 3.52 4.33
C PHE A 27 -19.11 4.52 5.47
N GLU A 28 -19.56 5.74 5.18
CA GLU A 28 -19.87 6.81 6.14
C GLU A 28 -18.70 7.12 7.11
N THR A 29 -17.47 7.08 6.60
CA THR A 29 -16.26 7.41 7.38
C THR A 29 -15.18 7.99 6.47
N GLU A 30 -14.36 8.88 7.04
CA GLU A 30 -13.13 9.39 6.43
C GLU A 30 -11.87 8.86 7.14
N ASP A 31 -12.03 8.08 8.22
CA ASP A 31 -10.91 7.46 8.93
C ASP A 31 -10.30 6.35 8.08
N ILE A 32 -9.05 6.52 7.67
CA ILE A 32 -8.35 5.61 6.76
C ILE A 32 -8.22 4.18 7.31
N LYS A 33 -8.11 4.01 8.64
CA LYS A 33 -8.01 2.70 9.29
C LYS A 33 -9.36 1.99 9.25
N GLU A 34 -10.43 2.72 9.49
CA GLU A 34 -11.79 2.20 9.39
C GLU A 34 -12.17 1.90 7.93
N ILE A 35 -11.76 2.74 6.97
CA ILE A 35 -11.92 2.44 5.54
C ILE A 35 -11.17 1.15 5.19
N ALA A 36 -9.94 0.97 5.67
CA ALA A 36 -9.15 -0.23 5.39
C ALA A 36 -9.83 -1.48 5.96
N ARG A 37 -10.32 -1.41 7.21
CA ARG A 37 -11.08 -2.49 7.84
C ARG A 37 -12.36 -2.85 7.08
N LYS A 38 -13.17 -1.84 6.71
CA LYS A 38 -14.42 -2.07 5.96
C LYS A 38 -14.16 -2.64 4.57
N THR A 39 -13.12 -2.16 3.89
CA THR A 39 -12.68 -2.68 2.57
C THR A 39 -12.21 -4.13 2.70
N GLN A 40 -11.46 -4.45 3.75
CA GLN A 40 -10.99 -5.79 4.03
C GLN A 40 -12.17 -6.77 4.19
N ALA A 41 -13.19 -6.35 4.93
CA ALA A 41 -14.38 -7.15 5.25
C ALA A 41 -15.43 -7.27 4.13
N LEU A 42 -15.23 -6.64 2.96
CA LEU A 42 -16.17 -6.77 1.84
C LEU A 42 -16.30 -8.25 1.39
N PRO A 43 -17.46 -8.66 0.84
CA PRO A 43 -17.66 -10.04 0.41
C PRO A 43 -16.57 -10.53 -0.56
N LYS A 44 -16.04 -11.73 -0.30
CA LYS A 44 -14.97 -12.34 -1.10
C LYS A 44 -15.36 -13.74 -1.55
N VAL A 45 -15.23 -14.01 -2.85
CA VAL A 45 -15.64 -15.31 -3.44
C VAL A 45 -14.71 -16.44 -2.99
N ASN A 46 -13.40 -16.21 -3.04
CA ASN A 46 -12.42 -17.19 -2.58
C ASN A 46 -12.17 -17.05 -1.07
N THR A 47 -12.86 -17.88 -0.28
CA THR A 47 -12.77 -17.92 1.19
C THR A 47 -11.49 -18.59 1.72
N LYS A 48 -10.70 -19.26 0.88
CA LYS A 48 -9.43 -19.89 1.30
C LYS A 48 -8.30 -18.88 1.49
N ARG A 49 -8.46 -17.67 0.96
CA ARG A 49 -7.47 -16.60 1.06
C ARG A 49 -8.15 -15.34 1.49
N GLN A 50 -7.74 -14.79 2.62
CA GLN A 50 -8.28 -13.53 3.12
C GLN A 50 -7.80 -12.35 2.28
N ARG A 51 -8.64 -11.30 2.23
CA ARG A 51 -8.24 -10.02 1.64
C ARG A 51 -7.24 -9.33 2.59
N ILE A 52 -6.19 -8.77 2.01
CA ILE A 52 -5.27 -7.85 2.65
C ILE A 52 -5.41 -6.51 1.93
N VAL A 53 -5.59 -5.44 2.69
CA VAL A 53 -5.73 -4.08 2.17
C VAL A 53 -4.54 -3.26 2.65
N VAL A 54 -3.87 -2.54 1.75
CA VAL A 54 -2.74 -1.66 2.04
C VAL A 54 -3.03 -0.28 1.47
N PHE A 55 -3.03 0.74 2.30
CA PHE A 55 -3.20 2.13 1.89
C PHE A 55 -1.95 2.94 2.15
N THR A 56 -1.43 3.57 1.09
CA THR A 56 -0.29 4.49 1.16
C THR A 56 -0.78 5.92 1.38
N GLN A 57 -0.05 6.69 2.18
CA GLN A 57 -0.44 8.05 2.62
C GLN A 57 0.67 9.09 2.41
N GLY A 58 1.45 8.94 1.34
CA GLY A 58 2.58 9.84 1.06
C GLY A 58 3.64 9.76 2.16
N LYS A 59 3.73 10.81 2.98
CA LYS A 59 4.68 10.90 4.11
C LYS A 59 4.14 10.28 5.40
N ASP A 60 2.83 10.10 5.49
CA ASP A 60 2.18 9.53 6.68
C ASP A 60 2.23 8.00 6.62
N ASP A 61 1.99 7.33 7.75
CA ASP A 61 2.10 5.88 7.87
C ASP A 61 1.30 5.13 6.79
N THR A 62 1.87 4.06 6.27
CA THR A 62 1.11 3.10 5.46
C THR A 62 0.20 2.26 6.36
N VAL A 63 -1.07 2.12 6.00
CA VAL A 63 -2.06 1.36 6.75
C VAL A 63 -2.23 -0.01 6.10
N MET A 64 -2.18 -1.08 6.88
CA MET A 64 -2.52 -2.42 6.43
C MET A 64 -3.69 -2.96 7.25
N ALA A 65 -4.70 -3.52 6.58
CA ALA A 65 -5.77 -4.28 7.23
C ALA A 65 -5.73 -5.74 6.79
N THR A 66 -5.79 -6.62 7.79
CA THR A 66 -6.01 -8.06 7.64
C THR A 66 -7.35 -8.42 8.28
N GLU A 67 -7.73 -9.70 8.26
CA GLU A 67 -8.94 -10.18 8.95
C GLU A 67 -8.92 -9.88 10.46
N ASN A 68 -7.72 -9.89 11.07
CA ASN A 68 -7.58 -9.82 12.52
C ASN A 68 -7.26 -8.43 13.04
N GLU A 69 -6.56 -7.61 12.25
CA GLU A 69 -6.01 -6.35 12.74
C GLU A 69 -5.83 -5.29 11.66
N VAL A 70 -5.71 -4.04 12.13
CA VAL A 70 -5.27 -2.91 11.33
C VAL A 70 -3.97 -2.38 11.93
N THR A 71 -2.89 -2.43 11.15
CA THR A 71 -1.54 -2.06 11.56
C THR A 71 -1.06 -0.86 10.75
N THR A 72 -0.22 -0.01 11.34
CA THR A 72 0.44 1.09 10.62
C THR A 72 1.94 0.90 10.56
N PHE A 73 2.52 1.36 9.45
CA PHE A 73 3.94 1.24 9.15
C PHE A 73 4.47 2.63 8.83
N PRO A 74 5.35 3.19 9.67
CA PRO A 74 5.94 4.50 9.39
C PRO A 74 6.72 4.42 8.08
N VAL A 75 6.52 5.41 7.21
CA VAL A 75 7.30 5.53 5.97
C VAL A 75 8.75 5.83 6.34
N LEU A 76 9.70 5.32 5.56
CA LEU A 76 11.11 5.68 5.70
C LEU A 76 11.24 7.19 5.58
N VAL A 77 11.53 7.84 6.72
CA VAL A 77 11.67 9.29 6.80
C VAL A 77 12.81 9.70 5.87
N SER A 78 12.45 10.31 4.75
CA SER A 78 13.39 10.99 3.88
C SER A 78 13.44 12.45 4.29
N ASP A 79 14.65 13.02 4.35
CA ASP A 79 14.79 14.46 4.42
C ASP A 79 14.03 15.05 3.22
N GLN A 80 13.08 15.95 3.50
CA GLN A 80 12.28 16.59 2.46
C GLN A 80 13.15 17.33 1.44
N SER A 81 14.36 17.75 1.83
CA SER A 81 15.34 18.37 0.95
C SER A 81 15.89 17.44 -0.14
N GLU A 82 15.83 16.12 0.07
CA GLU A 82 16.29 15.10 -0.88
C GLU A 82 15.20 14.67 -1.89
N ILE A 83 13.96 15.09 -1.69
CA ILE A 83 12.85 14.74 -2.58
C ILE A 83 12.94 15.58 -3.86
N VAL A 84 13.13 14.90 -4.99
CA VAL A 84 13.28 15.51 -6.31
C VAL A 84 11.96 15.42 -7.10
N ASP A 85 11.32 14.25 -7.08
CA ASP A 85 10.09 13.96 -7.82
C ASP A 85 9.26 12.95 -7.04
N THR A 86 7.94 13.09 -6.96
CA THR A 86 7.07 12.09 -6.30
C THR A 86 6.35 11.18 -7.28
N ASN A 87 6.51 11.44 -8.58
CA ASN A 87 5.95 10.60 -9.63
C ASN A 87 6.52 9.19 -9.55
N GLY A 88 5.65 8.20 -9.64
CA GLY A 88 6.03 6.78 -9.57
C GLY A 88 6.33 6.28 -8.16
N ALA A 89 6.18 7.08 -7.09
CA ALA A 89 6.36 6.59 -5.71
C ALA A 89 5.41 5.42 -5.37
N GLY A 90 4.14 5.52 -5.81
CA GLY A 90 3.16 4.44 -5.65
C GLY A 90 3.54 3.18 -6.44
N ASP A 91 3.96 3.34 -7.70
CA ASP A 91 4.37 2.23 -8.55
C ASP A 91 5.63 1.55 -8.01
N ALA A 92 6.60 2.32 -7.53
CA ALA A 92 7.79 1.83 -6.87
C ALA A 92 7.45 1.08 -5.58
N PHE A 93 6.52 1.62 -4.77
CA PHE A 93 6.03 0.91 -3.57
C PHE A 93 5.44 -0.44 -3.93
N VAL A 94 4.55 -0.49 -4.94
CA VAL A 94 3.94 -1.75 -5.40
C VAL A 94 5.02 -2.70 -5.93
N GLY A 95 5.98 -2.22 -6.72
CA GLY A 95 7.09 -3.03 -7.23
C GLY A 95 7.96 -3.63 -6.10
N GLY A 96 8.32 -2.82 -5.11
CA GLY A 96 9.04 -3.28 -3.92
C GLY A 96 8.24 -4.30 -3.11
N PHE A 97 6.95 -4.04 -2.91
CA PHE A 97 6.03 -4.98 -2.22
C PHE A 97 5.97 -6.33 -2.93
N LEU A 98 5.75 -6.32 -4.25
CA LEU A 98 5.67 -7.52 -5.06
C LEU A 98 7.02 -8.28 -5.09
N SER A 99 8.15 -7.58 -5.02
CA SER A 99 9.48 -8.20 -5.01
C SER A 99 9.70 -9.18 -3.85
N GLN A 100 9.02 -8.95 -2.72
CA GLN A 100 9.08 -9.82 -1.54
C GLN A 100 7.90 -10.80 -1.51
N LEU A 101 6.73 -10.37 -1.99
CA LEU A 101 5.53 -11.21 -2.06
C LEU A 101 5.77 -12.48 -2.87
N VAL A 102 6.49 -12.39 -4.00
CA VAL A 102 6.78 -13.56 -4.86
C VAL A 102 7.65 -14.63 -4.19
N TYR A 103 8.32 -14.30 -3.08
CA TYR A 103 9.09 -15.22 -2.27
C TYR A 103 8.37 -15.63 -0.97
N ASP A 104 7.06 -15.39 -0.89
CA ASP A 104 6.22 -15.66 0.28
C ASP A 104 6.77 -15.03 1.58
N ARG A 105 7.44 -13.88 1.46
CA ARG A 105 7.94 -13.14 2.63
C ARG A 105 6.79 -12.60 3.46
N PRO A 106 7.00 -12.35 4.77
CA PRO A 106 5.99 -11.72 5.62
C PRO A 106 5.52 -10.37 5.06
N MET A 107 4.27 -10.00 5.34
CA MET A 107 3.71 -8.71 4.87
C MET A 107 4.52 -7.51 5.35
N THR A 108 5.11 -7.60 6.54
CA THR A 108 6.01 -6.58 7.09
C THR A 108 7.22 -6.35 6.19
N GLU A 109 7.81 -7.41 5.64
CA GLU A 109 8.93 -7.31 4.69
C GLU A 109 8.48 -6.78 3.33
N CYS A 110 7.29 -7.16 2.88
CA CYS A 110 6.71 -6.61 1.64
C CYS A 110 6.51 -5.09 1.76
N ILE A 111 5.95 -4.61 2.86
CA ILE A 111 5.77 -3.16 3.11
C ILE A 111 7.14 -2.47 3.23
N ARG A 112 8.10 -3.07 3.93
CA ARG A 112 9.46 -2.53 4.07
C ARG A 112 10.15 -2.36 2.72
N ALA A 113 10.06 -3.36 1.84
CA ALA A 113 10.60 -3.27 0.48
C ALA A 113 9.88 -2.23 -0.38
N GLY A 114 8.56 -2.10 -0.22
CA GLY A 114 7.79 -1.04 -0.87
C GLY A 114 8.24 0.36 -0.43
N HIS A 115 8.39 0.59 0.87
CA HIS A 115 8.93 1.85 1.40
C HIS A 115 10.34 2.13 0.91
N TYR A 116 11.20 1.10 0.89
CA TYR A 116 12.55 1.22 0.35
C TYR A 116 12.52 1.68 -1.11
N ALA A 117 11.82 0.97 -1.97
CA ALA A 117 11.73 1.30 -3.39
C ALA A 117 11.16 2.71 -3.63
N ALA A 118 10.11 3.09 -2.90
CA ALA A 118 9.56 4.44 -2.95
C ALA A 118 10.56 5.50 -2.47
N SER A 119 11.31 5.24 -1.40
CA SER A 119 12.32 6.20 -0.91
C SER A 119 13.50 6.38 -1.87
N VAL A 120 13.83 5.36 -2.67
CA VAL A 120 14.83 5.46 -3.73
C VAL A 120 14.29 6.27 -4.91
N ILE A 121 13.05 6.02 -5.32
CA ILE A 121 12.48 6.65 -6.52
C ILE A 121 12.30 8.15 -6.33
N ILE A 122 11.87 8.57 -5.13
CA ILE A 122 11.54 9.99 -4.91
C ILE A 122 12.75 10.92 -4.90
N LYS A 123 13.96 10.36 -4.75
CA LYS A 123 15.23 11.09 -4.74
C LYS A 123 15.82 11.26 -6.16
N ARG A 124 15.07 10.87 -7.18
CA ARG A 124 15.52 10.83 -8.57
C ARG A 124 14.45 11.44 -9.46
N SER A 125 14.84 11.94 -10.63
CA SER A 125 13.87 12.43 -11.61
C SER A 125 13.24 11.25 -12.35
N GLY A 126 11.90 11.23 -12.39
CA GLY A 126 11.13 10.15 -12.99
C GLY A 126 11.32 8.79 -12.30
N CYS A 127 10.84 7.72 -12.95
CA CYS A 127 10.89 6.36 -12.41
C CYS A 127 12.23 5.67 -12.73
N THR A 128 13.33 6.12 -12.14
CA THR A 128 14.68 5.54 -12.34
C THR A 128 15.30 4.96 -11.06
N PHE A 129 16.07 3.89 -11.19
CA PHE A 129 16.74 3.20 -10.07
C PHE A 129 18.26 3.13 -10.27
N PRO A 130 19.05 2.99 -9.19
CA PRO A 130 20.47 2.61 -9.31
C PRO A 130 20.64 1.22 -9.93
N GLU A 131 21.84 0.90 -10.41
CA GLU A 131 22.14 -0.39 -11.07
C GLU A 131 21.85 -1.60 -10.17
N LYS A 132 22.05 -1.44 -8.86
CA LYS A 132 21.79 -2.49 -7.86
C LYS A 132 20.98 -1.92 -6.68
N PRO A 133 20.02 -2.68 -6.15
CA PRO A 133 19.34 -2.30 -4.91
C PRO A 133 20.29 -2.50 -3.71
N ASP A 134 20.15 -1.61 -2.75
CA ASP A 134 20.76 -1.66 -1.41
C ASP A 134 19.65 -1.98 -0.38
N PHE A 135 19.01 -3.13 -0.57
CA PHE A 135 17.96 -3.66 0.29
C PHE A 135 18.41 -5.00 0.87
N HIS A 136 18.41 -5.09 2.20
CA HIS A 136 18.89 -6.24 2.97
C HIS A 136 17.87 -6.64 4.02
#